data_AF-H7FP18-F1
#
_entry.id   AF-H7FP18-F1
#
_cell.length_a   1.000
_cell.length_b   1.000
_cell.length_c   1.000
_cell.angle_alpha   90.00
_cell.angle_beta   90.00
_cell.angle_gamma   90.00
#
_symmetry.space_group_name_H-M   'P 1'
#
loop_
_entity.id
_entity.type
_entity.pdbx_description
1 polymer ?
#
loop_
_entity_poly.entity_id
_entity_poly.type
_entity_poly.pdbx_seq_one_letter_code
_entity_poly.pdbx_strand_id
1 'polypeptide(L)'
;MALNLNICLSQQTIDANNISSFLLGGGQRSNFATLSLQPIAIIDAEPDPSNTISFGISTNNLEAGLPATGVGGISTNDNIWLNFTYRGLNFVNAKIYVHTNQIVPAGIVIKIQVIAATNIGGSYNPNQNINPITLSTAEQLLINDFASGYTGNGLGTGYNLRITVENHSGLSLPNGFEIIYEIK
;
A
#
# COMPACT_ATOMS: atom_id res chain seq x y z
N MET A 1 -86.85 -15.90 32.91
CA MET A 1 -85.91 -14.76 33.08
C MET A 1 -84.68 -15.10 32.25
N ALA A 2 -84.53 -14.48 31.07
CA ALA A 2 -83.49 -14.83 30.11
C ALA A 2 -82.25 -13.95 30.32
N LEU A 3 -81.07 -14.57 30.34
CA LEU A 3 -79.77 -13.90 30.50
C LEU A 3 -79.33 -13.35 29.13
N ASN A 4 -79.14 -12.03 29.02
CA ASN A 4 -78.60 -11.40 27.81
C ASN A 4 -77.06 -11.46 27.84
N LEU A 5 -76.46 -12.14 26.86
CA LEU A 5 -75.02 -12.23 26.69
C LEU A 5 -74.58 -11.20 25.63
N ASN A 6 -74.04 -10.06 26.05
CA ASN A 6 -73.45 -9.08 25.14
C ASN A 6 -72.03 -9.49 24.77
N ILE A 7 -71.84 -10.07 23.59
CA ILE A 7 -70.51 -10.36 23.04
C ILE A 7 -70.01 -9.08 22.36
N CYS A 8 -69.06 -8.38 22.98
CA CYS A 8 -68.36 -7.28 22.35
C CYS A 8 -67.24 -7.86 21.47
N LEU A 9 -67.46 -7.91 20.16
CA LEU A 9 -66.41 -8.19 19.19
C LEU A 9 -65.71 -6.87 18.84
N SER A 10 -64.51 -6.64 19.38
CA SER A 10 -63.68 -5.53 18.92
C SER A 10 -63.09 -5.88 17.55
N GLN A 11 -63.64 -5.29 16.48
CA GLN A 11 -63.03 -5.35 15.16
C GLN A 11 -61.98 -4.25 15.05
N GLN A 12 -60.72 -4.59 14.73
CA GLN A 12 -59.74 -3.59 14.32
C GLN A 12 -60.01 -3.20 12.86
N THR A 13 -60.27 -1.92 12.62
CA THR A 13 -60.30 -1.33 11.28
C THR A 13 -58.88 -0.90 10.92
N ILE A 14 -58.30 -1.51 9.89
CA ILE A 14 -57.00 -1.12 9.34
C ILE A 14 -57.24 0.07 8.39
N ASP A 15 -56.71 1.24 8.74
CA ASP A 15 -56.65 2.38 7.82
C ASP A 15 -55.37 2.29 6.98
N ALA A 16 -55.50 1.74 5.78
CA ALA A 16 -54.39 1.57 4.84
C ALA A 16 -53.81 2.90 4.33
N ASN A 17 -54.47 4.04 4.59
CA ASN A 17 -53.99 5.37 4.20
C ASN A 17 -53.22 6.07 5.32
N ASN A 18 -53.23 5.53 6.54
CA ASN A 18 -52.50 6.05 7.68
C ASN A 18 -51.44 5.05 8.16
N ILE A 19 -50.23 5.15 7.59
CA ILE A 19 -49.05 4.36 7.95
C ILE A 19 -48.66 4.44 9.44
N SER A 20 -49.14 5.44 10.18
CA SER A 20 -48.92 5.59 11.62
C SER A 20 -49.84 4.71 12.47
N SER A 21 -50.91 4.17 11.87
CA SER A 21 -51.86 3.26 12.53
C SER A 21 -51.38 1.80 12.53
N PHE A 22 -50.28 1.49 11.83
CA PHE A 22 -49.60 0.20 11.91
C PHE A 22 -48.82 0.09 13.22
N LEU A 23 -49.50 -0.16 14.34
CA LEU A 23 -48.86 -0.76 15.51
C LEU A 23 -48.65 -2.25 15.22
N LEU A 24 -47.54 -2.59 14.56
CA LEU A 24 -47.02 -3.96 14.57
C LEU A 24 -46.59 -4.25 16.01
N GLY A 25 -47.37 -5.05 16.72
CA GLY A 25 -47.11 -5.42 18.11
C GLY A 25 -45.71 -5.98 18.31
N GLY A 26 -44.88 -5.25 19.04
CA GLY A 26 -43.52 -5.58 19.41
C GLY A 26 -42.81 -4.32 19.89
N GLY A 27 -42.24 -4.32 21.10
CA GLY A 27 -41.53 -3.14 21.60
C GLY A 27 -40.37 -2.79 20.66
N GLN A 28 -40.48 -1.68 19.94
CA GLN A 28 -39.39 -1.19 19.10
C GLN A 28 -38.24 -0.76 20.02
N ARG A 29 -37.17 -1.55 20.03
CA ARG A 29 -35.94 -1.25 20.77
C ARG A 29 -34.80 -1.13 19.77
N SER A 30 -34.08 -0.02 19.80
CA SER A 30 -32.83 0.14 19.08
C SER A 30 -31.71 -0.52 19.87
N ASN A 31 -30.84 -1.27 19.19
CA ASN A 31 -29.56 -1.72 19.72
C ASN A 31 -28.46 -1.05 18.91
N PHE A 32 -27.51 -0.42 19.60
CA PHE A 32 -26.33 0.14 18.95
C PHE A 32 -25.23 -0.92 18.89
N ALA A 33 -24.58 -1.02 17.73
CA ALA A 33 -23.35 -1.77 17.55
C ALA A 33 -22.24 -0.79 17.15
N THR A 34 -21.04 -1.00 17.70
CA THR A 34 -19.85 -0.23 17.32
C THR A 34 -18.94 -1.12 16.49
N LEU A 35 -18.57 -0.66 15.30
CA LEU A 35 -17.54 -1.27 14.46
C LEU A 35 -16.29 -0.39 14.51
N SER A 36 -15.20 -0.95 15.02
CA SER A 36 -13.89 -0.29 15.00
C SER A 36 -12.93 -1.10 14.12
N LEU A 37 -12.38 -0.47 13.08
CA LEU A 37 -11.24 -1.02 12.36
C LEU A 37 -9.95 -0.70 13.14
N GLN A 38 -9.02 -1.65 13.16
CA GLN A 38 -7.67 -1.42 13.68
C GLN A 38 -6.82 -0.65 12.66
N PRO A 39 -5.72 -0.03 13.09
CA PRO A 39 -4.73 0.52 12.17
C PRO A 39 -4.19 -0.57 11.23
N ILE A 40 -3.89 -0.19 9.98
CA ILE A 40 -3.34 -1.07 8.95
C ILE A 40 -2.17 -0.33 8.30
N ALA A 41 -1.05 -1.01 8.12
CA ALA A 41 0.09 -0.51 7.36
C ALA A 41 0.69 -1.69 6.59
N ILE A 42 0.44 -1.71 5.28
CA ILE A 42 0.95 -2.73 4.37
C ILE A 42 1.63 -1.98 3.23
N ILE A 43 2.83 -2.45 2.87
CA ILE A 43 3.63 -1.94 1.77
C ILE A 43 4.10 -3.11 0.95
N ASP A 44 4.18 -2.91 -0.36
CA ASP A 44 4.57 -3.93 -1.31
C ASP A 44 5.41 -3.30 -2.43
N ALA A 45 6.48 -3.96 -2.82
CA ALA A 45 7.39 -3.52 -3.85
C ALA A 45 7.51 -4.63 -4.89
N GLU A 46 6.72 -4.53 -5.95
CA GLU A 46 6.58 -5.58 -6.95
C GLU A 46 7.33 -5.21 -8.25
N PRO A 47 8.21 -6.08 -8.77
CA PRO A 47 8.68 -5.97 -10.14
C PRO A 47 7.62 -6.51 -11.14
N ASP A 48 7.89 -6.35 -12.44
CA ASP A 48 7.17 -6.99 -13.57
C ASP A 48 6.83 -8.49 -13.28
N PRO A 49 5.74 -9.09 -13.84
CA PRO A 49 5.07 -10.33 -13.36
C PRO A 49 5.93 -11.58 -13.21
N SER A 50 7.18 -11.54 -13.63
CA SER A 50 8.19 -12.57 -13.40
C SER A 50 8.74 -12.62 -11.97
N ASN A 51 8.35 -11.68 -11.09
CA ASN A 51 8.91 -11.51 -9.74
C ASN A 51 10.44 -11.44 -9.71
N THR A 52 11.04 -11.01 -10.82
CA THR A 52 12.49 -10.98 -11.01
C THR A 52 12.93 -9.55 -11.25
N ILE A 53 13.88 -9.08 -10.44
CA ILE A 53 14.58 -7.81 -10.70
C ILE A 53 15.79 -8.13 -11.56
N SER A 54 15.77 -7.67 -12.81
CA SER A 54 16.89 -7.80 -13.74
C SER A 54 17.40 -6.42 -14.14
N PHE A 55 18.72 -6.27 -14.17
CA PHE A 55 19.39 -5.06 -14.65
C PHE A 55 19.82 -5.20 -16.12
N GLY A 56 19.27 -6.17 -16.85
CA GLY A 56 19.59 -6.39 -18.26
C GLY A 56 21.01 -6.88 -18.53
N ILE A 57 21.70 -7.39 -17.50
CA ILE A 57 23.05 -7.95 -17.64
C ILE A 57 22.96 -9.23 -18.48
N SER A 58 23.51 -9.19 -19.69
CA SER A 58 23.59 -10.36 -20.56
C SER A 58 24.91 -11.07 -20.37
N THR A 59 24.87 -12.39 -20.14
CA THR A 59 26.07 -13.25 -20.09
C THR A 59 26.84 -13.28 -21.40
N ASN A 60 26.20 -12.89 -22.51
CA ASN A 60 26.80 -12.90 -23.84
C ASN A 60 27.76 -11.72 -24.08
N ASN A 61 27.70 -10.70 -23.22
CA ASN A 61 28.51 -9.48 -23.34
C ASN A 61 29.49 -9.32 -22.16
N LEU A 62 29.73 -10.39 -21.39
CA LEU A 62 30.68 -10.38 -20.29
C LEU A 62 32.10 -10.59 -20.83
N GLU A 63 32.97 -9.61 -20.59
CA GLU A 63 34.40 -9.70 -20.88
C GLU A 63 35.18 -9.81 -19.56
N ALA A 64 36.20 -10.65 -19.53
CA ALA A 64 37.05 -10.77 -18.35
C ALA A 64 37.71 -9.42 -18.05
N GLY A 65 37.62 -8.98 -16.78
CA GLY A 65 38.17 -7.70 -16.34
C GLY A 65 37.22 -6.50 -16.48
N LEU A 66 36.03 -6.67 -17.07
CA LEU A 66 34.97 -5.67 -17.04
C LEU A 66 33.95 -5.94 -15.91
N PRO A 67 33.30 -4.89 -15.38
CA PRO A 67 32.25 -5.06 -14.37
C PRO A 67 31.03 -5.78 -14.93
N ALA A 68 30.37 -6.59 -14.10
CA ALA A 68 29.15 -7.32 -14.49
C ALA A 68 28.00 -6.40 -14.92
N THR A 69 27.95 -5.16 -14.42
CA THR A 69 26.95 -4.13 -14.78
C THR A 69 27.19 -3.49 -16.15
N GLY A 70 28.18 -3.96 -16.92
CA GLY A 70 28.52 -3.45 -18.25
C GLY A 70 29.52 -2.29 -18.23
N VAL A 71 29.74 -1.69 -19.41
CA VAL A 71 30.69 -0.59 -19.61
C VAL A 71 30.31 0.60 -18.73
N GLY A 72 31.26 1.04 -17.90
CA GLY A 72 31.04 2.16 -16.97
C GLY A 72 30.49 1.76 -15.62
N GLY A 73 30.19 0.48 -15.35
CA GLY A 73 29.89 0.02 -14.01
C GLY A 73 28.52 0.45 -13.47
N ILE A 74 27.58 0.91 -14.32
CA ILE A 74 26.29 1.45 -13.89
C ILE A 74 25.15 0.70 -14.57
N SER A 75 24.12 0.32 -13.81
CA SER A 75 22.88 -0.24 -14.34
C SER A 75 21.65 0.34 -13.66
N THR A 76 20.54 0.44 -14.40
CA THR A 76 19.26 1.00 -13.91
C THR A 76 18.10 0.05 -14.17
N ASN A 77 17.14 -0.01 -13.24
CA ASN A 77 15.87 -0.73 -13.39
C ASN A 77 14.71 0.18 -12.94
N ASP A 78 13.73 0.37 -13.83
CA ASP A 78 12.55 1.23 -13.62
C ASP A 78 11.23 0.43 -13.56
N ASN A 79 11.32 -0.89 -13.44
CA ASN A 79 10.19 -1.82 -13.55
C ASN A 79 9.63 -2.22 -12.19
N ILE A 80 9.92 -1.45 -11.14
CA ILE A 80 9.45 -1.73 -9.77
C ILE A 80 8.38 -0.71 -9.41
N TRP A 81 7.25 -1.19 -8.90
CA TRP A 81 6.17 -0.36 -8.39
C TRP A 81 6.00 -0.60 -6.90
N LEU A 82 5.91 0.51 -6.15
CA LEU A 82 5.69 0.53 -4.71
C LEU A 82 4.21 0.86 -4.45
N ASN A 83 3.53 -0.09 -3.85
CA ASN A 83 2.13 -0.03 -3.48
C ASN A 83 1.98 0.00 -1.96
N PHE A 84 0.93 0.64 -1.47
CA PHE A 84 0.62 0.63 -0.03
C PHE A 84 -0.87 0.59 0.23
N THR A 85 -1.22 0.10 1.43
CA THR A 85 -2.50 0.33 2.09
C THR A 85 -2.21 0.80 3.50
N TYR A 86 -2.71 1.99 3.84
CA TYR A 86 -2.48 2.62 5.13
C TYR A 86 -3.77 3.15 5.74
N ARG A 87 -3.94 2.86 7.03
CA ARG A 87 -4.95 3.46 7.90
C ARG A 87 -4.32 3.72 9.25
N GLY A 88 -4.03 4.98 9.54
CA GLY A 88 -3.52 5.42 10.83
C GLY A 88 -4.60 5.37 11.91
N LEU A 89 -4.16 5.22 13.17
CA LEU A 89 -5.03 5.45 14.32
C LEU A 89 -5.47 6.93 14.32
N ASN A 90 -6.75 7.21 14.52
CA ASN A 90 -7.29 8.59 14.47
C ASN A 90 -6.97 9.37 13.18
N PHE A 91 -6.78 8.68 12.06
CA PHE A 91 -6.45 9.28 10.76
C PHE A 91 -5.15 10.11 10.76
N VAL A 92 -4.19 9.77 11.62
CA VAL A 92 -2.84 10.35 11.53
C VAL A 92 -2.22 10.02 10.17
N ASN A 93 -1.41 10.94 9.65
CA ASN A 93 -0.63 10.74 8.45
C ASN A 93 0.62 9.90 8.75
N ALA A 94 1.17 9.30 7.71
CA ALA A 94 2.42 8.55 7.75
C ALA A 94 3.40 8.99 6.66
N LYS A 95 4.60 8.43 6.72
CA LYS A 95 5.69 8.58 5.76
C LYS A 95 6.20 7.20 5.37
N ILE A 96 6.77 7.08 4.18
CA ILE A 96 7.51 5.88 3.78
C ILE A 96 9.00 6.20 3.79
N TYR A 97 9.75 5.40 4.53
CA TYR A 97 11.19 5.42 4.60
C TYR A 97 11.79 4.25 3.83
N VAL A 98 13.01 4.43 3.34
CA VAL A 98 13.79 3.39 2.68
C VAL A 98 15.20 3.31 3.28
N HIS A 99 15.71 2.09 3.46
CA HIS A 99 17.08 1.83 3.89
C HIS A 99 17.50 0.41 3.50
N THR A 100 18.72 0.03 3.84
CA THR A 100 19.22 -1.35 3.70
C THR A 100 19.32 -2.02 5.06
N ASN A 101 19.17 -3.34 5.09
CA ASN A 101 19.36 -4.12 6.33
C ASN A 101 20.84 -4.30 6.70
N GLN A 102 21.74 -4.16 5.72
CA GLN A 102 23.18 -4.35 5.84
C GLN A 102 23.91 -3.17 5.18
N ILE A 103 25.18 -3.00 5.56
CA ILE A 103 26.05 -1.98 4.97
C ILE A 103 26.25 -2.29 3.48
N VAL A 104 26.08 -1.27 2.63
CA VAL A 104 26.45 -1.37 1.21
C VAL A 104 27.98 -1.45 1.12
N PRO A 105 28.56 -2.51 0.51
CA PRO A 105 30.01 -2.66 0.41
C PRO A 105 30.68 -1.47 -0.27
N ALA A 106 31.89 -1.11 0.19
CA ALA A 106 32.69 -0.07 -0.45
C ALA A 106 32.92 -0.41 -1.93
N GLY A 107 32.71 0.57 -2.82
CA GLY A 107 32.79 0.38 -4.27
C GLY A 107 31.45 0.02 -4.94
N ILE A 108 30.38 -0.18 -4.16
CA ILE A 108 29.00 -0.26 -4.64
C ILE A 108 28.24 0.98 -4.17
N VAL A 109 27.47 1.60 -5.07
CA VAL A 109 26.49 2.64 -4.74
C VAL A 109 25.12 2.19 -5.24
N ILE A 110 24.12 2.19 -4.36
CA ILE A 110 22.73 1.90 -4.74
C ILE A 110 21.92 3.16 -4.51
N LYS A 111 21.19 3.59 -5.54
CA LYS A 111 20.28 4.74 -5.47
C LYS A 111 18.86 4.32 -5.76
N ILE A 112 17.91 4.90 -5.03
CA ILE A 112 16.48 4.78 -5.29
C ILE A 112 15.91 6.16 -5.58
N GLN A 113 15.05 6.24 -6.60
CA GLN A 113 14.33 7.45 -6.95
C GLN A 113 12.88 7.11 -7.29
N VAL A 114 11.93 7.91 -6.81
CA VAL A 114 10.55 7.82 -7.30
C VAL A 114 10.43 8.66 -8.56
N ILE A 115 10.21 8.02 -9.71
CA ILE A 115 10.19 8.70 -11.01
C ILE A 115 8.78 9.03 -11.50
N ALA A 116 7.76 8.33 -11.00
CA ALA A 116 6.36 8.63 -11.28
C ALA A 116 5.45 8.18 -10.13
N ALA A 117 4.27 8.77 -10.07
CA ALA A 117 3.18 8.32 -9.20
C ALA A 117 1.89 8.24 -10.02
N THR A 118 1.18 7.12 -9.91
CA THR A 118 -0.04 6.86 -10.70
C THR A 118 -1.15 6.37 -9.78
N ASN A 119 -2.25 7.11 -9.73
CA ASN A 119 -3.42 6.76 -8.93
C ASN A 119 -4.52 6.19 -9.84
N ILE A 120 -4.44 4.89 -10.15
CA ILE A 120 -5.49 4.15 -10.85
C ILE A 120 -6.15 3.20 -9.85
N GLY A 121 -7.42 3.45 -9.53
CA GLY A 121 -8.19 2.63 -8.58
C GLY A 121 -7.79 2.78 -7.11
N GLY A 122 -6.80 3.64 -6.80
CA GLY A 122 -6.38 3.99 -5.46
C GLY A 122 -7.12 5.21 -4.89
N SER A 123 -6.83 5.51 -3.63
CA SER A 123 -7.24 6.72 -2.94
C SER A 123 -6.08 7.23 -2.09
N TYR A 124 -5.25 8.09 -2.68
CA TYR A 124 -4.14 8.76 -2.00
C TYR A 124 -3.74 10.02 -2.76
N ASN A 125 -3.08 10.94 -2.06
CA ASN A 125 -2.44 12.12 -2.66
C ASN A 125 -0.94 11.84 -2.77
N PRO A 126 -0.36 11.78 -3.98
CA PRO A 126 1.08 11.57 -4.14
C PRO A 126 1.89 12.70 -3.50
N ASN A 127 2.90 12.34 -2.70
CA ASN A 127 3.81 13.28 -2.04
C ASN A 127 5.22 12.67 -1.95
N GLN A 128 5.71 12.18 -3.08
CA GLN A 128 7.01 11.51 -3.18
C GLN A 128 8.20 12.49 -3.13
N ASN A 129 9.31 12.02 -2.57
CA ASN A 129 10.62 12.63 -2.80
C ASN A 129 11.13 12.21 -4.19
N ILE A 130 11.24 13.17 -5.10
CA ILE A 130 11.67 12.94 -6.49
C ILE A 130 13.19 12.91 -6.65
N ASN A 131 13.96 13.24 -5.59
CA ASN A 131 15.42 13.23 -5.67
C ASN A 131 15.96 11.81 -5.48
N PRO A 132 17.02 11.42 -6.22
CA PRO A 132 17.71 10.16 -5.95
C PRO A 132 18.27 10.12 -4.53
N ILE A 133 17.97 9.03 -3.82
CA ILE A 133 18.44 8.74 -2.47
C ILE A 133 19.55 7.70 -2.58
N THR A 134 20.72 7.98 -2.01
CA THR A 134 21.77 6.97 -1.87
C THR A 134 21.48 6.11 -0.66
N LEU A 135 21.35 4.80 -0.87
CA LEU A 135 20.97 3.87 0.19
C LEU A 135 22.12 3.62 1.16
N SER A 136 21.74 3.50 2.43
CA SER A 136 22.59 3.05 3.52
C SER A 136 21.70 2.38 4.57
N THR A 137 22.28 1.97 5.69
CA THR A 137 21.52 1.46 6.83
C THR A 137 20.74 2.56 7.56
N ALA A 138 21.01 3.84 7.28
CA ALA A 138 20.23 4.94 7.82
C ALA A 138 18.95 5.15 6.99
N GLU A 139 17.83 5.31 7.69
CA GLU A 139 16.53 5.60 7.09
C GLU A 139 16.56 6.91 6.32
N GLN A 140 16.01 6.89 5.11
CA GLN A 140 15.86 8.05 4.24
C GLN A 140 14.40 8.19 3.82
N LEU A 141 13.91 9.43 3.75
CA LEU A 141 12.52 9.71 3.40
C LEU A 141 12.28 9.49 1.90
N LEU A 142 11.41 8.54 1.57
CA LEU A 142 11.02 8.21 0.19
C LEU A 142 9.70 8.87 -0.20
N ILE A 143 8.66 8.70 0.62
CA ILE A 143 7.35 9.34 0.43
C ILE A 143 7.05 10.16 1.69
N ASN A 144 6.81 11.45 1.50
CA ASN A 144 6.47 12.35 2.58
C ASN A 144 4.96 12.32 2.86
N ASP A 145 4.62 12.64 4.11
CA ASP A 145 3.29 12.97 4.63
C ASP A 145 2.09 12.59 3.74
N PHE A 146 1.54 11.39 3.96
CA PHE A 146 0.32 10.91 3.31
C PHE A 146 -0.72 10.44 4.33
N ALA A 147 -1.99 10.70 4.01
CA ALA A 147 -3.12 10.32 4.84
C ALA A 147 -3.50 8.83 4.68
N SER A 148 -4.48 8.38 5.45
CA SER A 148 -5.07 7.05 5.28
C SER A 148 -5.61 6.88 3.85
N GLY A 149 -5.24 5.78 3.20
CA GLY A 149 -5.41 5.60 1.77
C GLY A 149 -4.76 4.32 1.26
N TYR A 150 -4.85 4.10 -0.05
CA TYR A 150 -4.23 2.95 -0.71
C TYR A 150 -3.93 3.27 -2.17
N THR A 151 -2.96 2.59 -2.78
CA THR A 151 -2.47 2.89 -4.14
C THR A 151 -3.16 2.12 -5.25
N GLY A 152 -3.88 1.05 -4.94
CA GLY A 152 -4.19 -0.03 -5.88
C GLY A 152 -3.13 -1.14 -5.80
N ASN A 153 -3.14 -2.05 -6.78
CA ASN A 153 -2.25 -3.21 -6.83
C ASN A 153 -1.54 -3.33 -8.19
N GLY A 154 -0.30 -3.79 -8.16
CA GLY A 154 0.48 -4.15 -9.33
C GLY A 154 0.93 -2.97 -10.20
N LEU A 155 1.48 -3.34 -11.36
CA LEU A 155 2.09 -2.42 -12.31
C LEU A 155 1.16 -1.28 -12.74
N GLY A 156 1.74 -0.08 -12.86
CA GLY A 156 1.00 1.09 -13.30
C GLY A 156 0.20 1.79 -12.20
N THR A 157 0.26 1.30 -10.96
CA THR A 157 -0.42 1.89 -9.80
C THR A 157 0.58 2.17 -8.67
N GLY A 158 0.38 3.22 -7.89
CA GLY A 158 1.28 3.59 -6.80
C GLY A 158 2.48 4.41 -7.26
N TYR A 159 3.68 4.08 -6.79
CA TYR A 159 4.92 4.82 -7.08
C TYR A 159 5.88 3.98 -7.91
N ASN A 160 6.27 4.47 -9.09
CA ASN A 160 7.26 3.80 -9.90
C ASN A 160 8.67 4.19 -9.44
N LEU A 161 9.49 3.17 -9.17
CA LEU A 161 10.83 3.31 -8.63
C LEU A 161 11.87 3.06 -9.72
N ARG A 162 12.87 3.94 -9.76
CA ARG A 162 14.15 3.71 -10.42
C ARG A 162 15.18 3.27 -9.40
N ILE A 163 15.73 2.08 -9.58
CA ILE A 163 16.90 1.59 -8.84
C ILE A 163 18.11 1.72 -9.75
N THR A 164 19.14 2.40 -9.26
CA THR A 164 20.45 2.51 -9.93
C THR A 164 21.50 1.81 -9.09
N VAL A 165 22.29 0.93 -9.70
CA VAL A 165 23.43 0.26 -9.08
C VAL A 165 24.70 0.69 -9.81
N GLU A 166 25.64 1.28 -9.08
CA GLU A 166 26.98 1.60 -9.54
C GLU A 166 27.94 0.62 -8.88
N ASN A 167 28.58 -0.26 -9.64
CA ASN A 167 29.48 -1.31 -9.19
C ASN A 167 30.61 -1.50 -10.21
N HIS A 168 31.62 -0.65 -10.13
CA HIS A 168 32.77 -0.63 -11.05
C HIS A 168 33.76 -1.77 -10.81
N SER A 169 33.65 -2.48 -9.70
CA SER A 169 34.61 -3.53 -9.30
C SER A 169 34.02 -4.93 -9.37
N GLY A 170 32.77 -5.06 -9.85
CA GLY A 170 32.09 -6.36 -9.96
C GLY A 170 31.89 -7.06 -8.62
N LEU A 171 31.77 -6.29 -7.53
CA LEU A 171 31.61 -6.82 -6.18
C LEU A 171 30.21 -7.42 -5.99
N SER A 172 30.11 -8.42 -5.12
CA SER A 172 28.80 -8.98 -4.74
C SER A 172 28.27 -8.30 -3.47
N LEU A 173 26.95 -8.15 -3.41
CA LEU A 173 26.27 -7.82 -2.16
C LEU A 173 26.38 -8.99 -1.17
N PRO A 174 26.40 -8.72 0.14
CA PRO A 174 26.43 -9.79 1.14
C PRO A 174 25.17 -10.65 1.04
N ASN A 175 25.27 -11.90 1.50
CA ASN A 175 24.12 -12.80 1.53
C ASN A 175 23.01 -12.22 2.42
N GLY A 176 21.76 -12.33 1.97
CA GLY A 176 20.60 -11.76 2.66
C GLY A 176 20.57 -10.22 2.65
N PHE A 177 21.24 -9.55 1.72
CA PHE A 177 21.10 -8.11 1.55
C PHE A 177 19.68 -7.77 1.09
N GLU A 178 19.05 -6.81 1.77
CA GLU A 178 17.68 -6.39 1.52
C GLU A 178 17.58 -4.86 1.49
N ILE A 179 16.72 -4.36 0.61
CA ILE A 179 16.23 -2.98 0.63
C ILE A 179 14.87 -3.02 1.33
N ILE A 180 14.75 -2.27 2.41
CA ILE A 180 13.57 -2.26 3.28
C ILE A 180 12.81 -0.95 3.04
N TYR A 181 11.49 -1.08 2.88
CA TYR A 181 10.56 0.04 2.87
C TYR A 181 9.65 -0.04 4.09
N GLU A 182 9.53 1.05 4.84
CA GLU A 182 8.74 1.07 6.09
C GLU A 182 7.77 2.25 6.12
N ILE A 183 6.53 2.00 6.53
CA ILE A 183 5.53 3.03 6.82
C ILE A 183 5.66 3.43 8.30
N LYS A 184 5.80 4.74 8.59
CA LYS A 184 5.91 5.29 9.95
C LYS A 184 5.01 6.50 10.15
#